data_AF-A0A2U9SEX9-F1
#
_entry.id   AF-A0A2U9SEX9-F1
#
_cell.length_a   1.000
_cell.length_b   1.000
_cell.length_c   1.000
_cell.angle_alpha   90.00
_cell.angle_beta   90.00
_cell.angle_gamma   90.00
#
_symmetry.space_group_name_H-M   'P 1'
#
loop_
_entity.id
_entity.type
_entity.pdbx_description
1 polymer ?
#
loop_
_entity_poly.entity_id
_entity_poly.type
_entity_poly.pdbx_seq_one_letter_code
_entity_poly.pdbx_strand_id
1 'polypeptide(L)'
;MTDTSGSDETTLSSESPPAPDAAPDETVAEKAAQENVLVQPMRDTHFDFQHKVFSLPGAFFCQEPNTKEPVLNILLGDLKAALAFPTLMESFQIEEGTHDARLLEIIEQGLAFVKKIRPGEEIPGELLDGRASWSVEDKHRIIAKGRLTVQIVSSFTGNEMIVSDIDELEQVVEDPQTKERLKAAFAKIAERLKLTNNAEQYLSDRIDDLAQELSYIEALRDRFKHIRRIDQAMAKLATIYRTDRTFCSELNRMQGLIRKPLREYDLIFDQADAQTGDIVGALRNFHPTIQFIRKIRDDLRAKLLEWEDLLQGWDEVTMERSPKVEALQKQTYRFLASRYIETTVWKRGG
;
A
#
# COMPACT_ATOMS: atom_id res chain seq x y z
N MET A 1 73.78 -46.56 11.30
CA MET A 1 73.57 -45.53 12.34
C MET A 1 72.50 -44.57 11.82
N THR A 2 71.68 -44.07 12.74
CA THR A 2 70.48 -43.20 12.67
C THR A 2 69.17 -43.93 12.29
N ASP A 3 68.20 -44.13 13.21
CA ASP A 3 67.28 -43.17 13.89
C ASP A 3 66.37 -42.43 12.90
N THR A 4 65.09 -42.07 13.13
CA THR A 4 63.94 -42.33 14.03
C THR A 4 62.81 -41.46 13.43
N SER A 5 61.52 -41.72 13.71
CA SER A 5 60.40 -40.72 13.75
C SER A 5 60.08 -39.91 12.46
N GLY A 6 58.84 -39.74 11.99
CA GLY A 6 57.65 -39.28 12.69
C GLY A 6 57.32 -37.84 12.23
N SER A 7 56.02 -37.55 12.12
CA SER A 7 55.35 -36.22 12.01
C SER A 7 54.89 -35.75 10.62
N ASP A 8 53.56 -35.69 10.51
CA ASP A 8 52.72 -34.60 9.99
C ASP A 8 53.37 -33.49 9.14
N GLU A 9 52.85 -33.32 7.93
CA GLU A 9 52.86 -32.03 7.24
C GLU A 9 51.45 -31.71 6.69
N THR A 10 50.70 -31.04 7.55
CA THR A 10 49.72 -29.98 7.32
C THR A 10 49.25 -29.74 5.88
N THR A 11 47.99 -30.10 5.61
CA THR A 11 47.23 -29.61 4.46
C THR A 11 46.86 -28.14 4.71
N LEU A 12 47.63 -27.22 4.11
CA LEU A 12 47.28 -25.81 4.04
C LEU A 12 46.20 -25.60 2.97
N SER A 13 44.97 -25.43 3.44
CA SER A 13 43.86 -24.87 2.68
C SER A 13 44.24 -23.51 2.09
N SER A 14 44.19 -23.37 0.77
CA SER A 14 44.28 -22.08 0.10
C SER A 14 42.92 -21.39 0.19
N GLU A 15 42.74 -20.59 1.24
CA GLU A 15 41.70 -19.57 1.32
C GLU A 15 41.88 -18.58 0.17
N SER A 16 40.92 -18.58 -0.75
CA SER A 16 40.73 -17.46 -1.68
C SER A 16 40.18 -16.26 -0.89
N PRO A 17 40.67 -15.04 -1.13
CA PRO A 17 40.25 -13.86 -0.38
C PRO A 17 38.76 -13.57 -0.59
N PRO A 18 38.01 -13.18 0.46
CA PRO A 18 36.62 -12.79 0.33
C PRO A 18 36.50 -11.52 -0.53
N ALA A 19 35.55 -11.56 -1.46
CA ALA A 19 35.18 -10.41 -2.29
C ALA A 19 34.76 -9.23 -1.40
N PRO A 20 35.11 -7.99 -1.75
CA PRO A 20 34.76 -6.83 -0.97
C PRO A 20 33.24 -6.62 -0.96
N ASP A 21 32.74 -6.28 0.23
CA ASP A 21 31.37 -5.87 0.54
C ASP A 21 30.71 -5.09 -0.60
N ALA A 22 29.56 -5.61 -1.05
CA ALA A 22 28.67 -4.87 -1.91
C ALA A 22 28.14 -3.66 -1.13
N ALA A 23 28.64 -2.47 -1.49
CA ALA A 23 28.12 -1.21 -1.04
C ALA A 23 26.60 -1.15 -1.32
N PRO A 24 25.79 -0.58 -0.41
CA PRO A 24 24.36 -0.40 -0.66
C PRO A 24 24.16 0.54 -1.84
N ASP A 25 23.23 0.14 -2.70
CA ASP A 25 22.90 0.70 -4.01
C ASP A 25 22.60 2.22 -3.96
N GLU A 26 23.62 3.05 -4.25
CA GLU A 26 23.52 4.52 -4.33
C GLU A 26 22.46 4.99 -5.36
N THR A 27 22.07 4.11 -6.28
CA THR A 27 21.13 4.40 -7.37
C THR A 27 19.67 4.54 -6.92
N VAL A 28 19.29 3.97 -5.76
CA VAL A 28 17.92 4.06 -5.23
C VAL A 28 17.73 5.34 -4.41
N ALA A 29 18.76 5.75 -3.67
CA ALA A 29 18.75 6.99 -2.89
C ALA A 29 18.77 8.24 -3.78
N GLU A 30 19.51 8.22 -4.90
CA GLU A 30 19.49 9.32 -5.88
C GLU A 30 18.17 9.39 -6.66
N LYS A 31 17.51 8.26 -6.94
CA LYS A 31 16.14 8.25 -7.49
C LYS A 31 15.11 8.83 -6.52
N ALA A 32 15.20 8.48 -5.23
CA ALA A 32 14.35 9.04 -4.19
C ALA A 32 14.62 10.55 -3.99
N ALA A 33 15.86 11.01 -4.17
CA ALA A 33 16.22 12.43 -4.12
C ALA A 33 15.72 13.22 -5.34
N GLN A 34 15.65 12.60 -6.53
CA GLN A 34 15.07 13.21 -7.73
C GLN A 34 13.54 13.24 -7.71
N GLU A 35 12.86 12.27 -7.10
CA GLU A 35 11.40 12.32 -6.84
C GLU A 35 11.02 13.39 -5.79
N ASN A 36 11.96 13.78 -4.93
CA ASN A 36 11.76 14.79 -3.88
C ASN A 36 11.58 16.23 -4.39
N VAL A 37 11.68 16.45 -5.71
CA VAL A 37 11.51 17.77 -6.35
C VAL A 37 10.03 18.10 -6.64
N LEU A 38 9.10 17.13 -6.53
CA LEU A 38 7.73 17.30 -7.03
C LEU A 38 6.68 17.81 -6.04
N VAL A 39 6.97 17.96 -4.74
CA VAL A 39 5.98 18.49 -3.78
C VAL A 39 6.35 19.91 -3.37
N GLN A 40 6.22 20.85 -4.30
CA GLN A 40 6.03 22.24 -3.89
C GLN A 40 4.60 22.37 -3.33
N PRO A 41 4.39 23.06 -2.19
CA PRO A 41 3.06 23.22 -1.64
C PRO A 41 2.15 23.87 -2.69
N MET A 42 1.09 23.15 -3.06
CA MET A 42 0.07 23.67 -3.97
C MET A 42 -0.52 24.97 -3.40
N ARG A 43 -0.70 25.98 -4.25
CA ARG A 43 -1.33 27.24 -3.84
C ARG A 43 -2.82 27.07 -3.59
N ASP A 44 -3.44 26.13 -4.30
CA ASP A 44 -4.85 25.80 -4.17
C ASP A 44 -5.00 24.69 -3.13
N THR A 45 -5.98 24.84 -2.24
CA THR A 45 -6.34 23.82 -1.24
C THR A 45 -7.68 23.17 -1.54
N HIS A 46 -8.48 23.75 -2.44
CA HIS A 46 -9.81 23.30 -2.82
C HIS A 46 -9.96 23.31 -4.35
N PHE A 47 -10.87 22.49 -4.88
CA PHE A 47 -11.23 22.47 -6.30
C PHE A 47 -12.17 23.62 -6.67
N ASP A 48 -11.67 24.85 -6.54
CA ASP A 48 -12.41 26.10 -6.77
C ASP A 48 -12.44 26.47 -8.27
N PHE A 49 -13.22 25.70 -9.03
CA PHE A 49 -13.43 25.95 -10.44
C PHE A 49 -14.18 27.26 -10.71
N GLN A 50 -13.76 27.99 -11.74
CA GLN A 50 -14.36 29.27 -12.14
C GLN A 50 -15.47 29.08 -13.18
N HIS A 51 -15.33 28.10 -14.07
CA HIS A 51 -16.28 27.86 -15.16
C HIS A 51 -17.60 27.27 -14.65
N LYS A 52 -18.72 27.83 -15.13
CA LYS A 52 -20.08 27.49 -14.63
C LYS A 52 -20.49 26.03 -14.84
N VAL A 53 -19.84 25.31 -15.75
CA VAL A 53 -20.09 23.87 -15.96
C VAL A 53 -19.86 23.06 -14.68
N PHE A 54 -18.88 23.46 -13.87
CA PHE A 54 -18.54 22.80 -12.62
C PHE A 54 -19.49 23.18 -11.48
N SER A 55 -20.29 24.23 -11.64
CA SER A 55 -21.32 24.63 -10.67
C SER A 55 -22.64 23.85 -10.84
N LEU A 56 -22.71 22.90 -11.78
CA LEU A 56 -23.91 22.11 -12.01
C LEU A 56 -24.23 21.20 -10.80
N PRO A 57 -25.50 21.17 -10.34
CA PRO A 57 -25.88 20.33 -9.20
C PRO A 57 -25.59 18.85 -9.44
N GLY A 58 -24.91 18.22 -8.49
CA GLY A 58 -24.56 16.80 -8.56
C GLY A 58 -23.41 16.49 -9.52
N ALA A 59 -22.67 17.49 -10.00
CA ALA A 59 -21.44 17.29 -10.74
C ALA A 59 -20.40 16.56 -9.87
N PHE A 60 -19.75 15.54 -10.43
CA PHE A 60 -18.61 14.88 -9.78
C PHE A 60 -17.68 14.26 -10.81
N PHE A 61 -16.41 14.17 -10.45
CA PHE A 61 -15.37 13.53 -11.22
C PHE A 61 -15.14 12.10 -10.72
N CYS A 62 -14.89 11.18 -11.63
CA CYS A 62 -14.42 9.83 -11.30
C CYS A 62 -13.65 9.24 -12.47
N GLN A 63 -12.95 8.13 -12.26
CA GLN A 63 -12.42 7.33 -13.36
C GLN A 63 -13.53 6.50 -13.99
N GLU A 64 -13.54 6.41 -15.32
CA GLU A 64 -14.39 5.46 -16.01
C GLU A 64 -13.94 4.01 -15.68
N PRO A 65 -14.84 3.08 -15.33
CA PRO A 65 -14.45 1.75 -14.83
C PRO A 65 -13.59 0.90 -15.77
N ASN A 66 -13.72 1.10 -17.08
CA ASN A 66 -13.06 0.29 -18.11
C ASN A 66 -11.78 0.94 -18.63
N THR A 67 -11.85 2.21 -19.05
CA THR A 67 -10.72 2.93 -19.66
C THR A 67 -9.78 3.56 -18.63
N LYS A 68 -10.28 3.75 -17.39
CA LYS A 68 -9.61 4.52 -16.33
C LYS A 68 -9.43 6.00 -16.64
N GLU A 69 -10.00 6.49 -17.72
CA GLU A 69 -9.94 7.91 -18.08
C GLU A 69 -10.75 8.74 -17.07
N PRO A 70 -10.23 9.90 -16.64
CA PRO A 70 -10.97 10.79 -15.77
C PRO A 70 -12.12 11.45 -16.54
N VAL A 71 -13.32 11.37 -15.96
CA VAL A 71 -14.55 11.91 -16.56
C VAL A 71 -15.29 12.79 -15.57
N LEU A 72 -15.91 13.86 -16.08
CA LEU A 72 -16.89 14.65 -15.37
C LEU A 72 -18.29 14.05 -15.61
N ASN A 73 -18.97 13.68 -14.53
CA ASN A 73 -20.36 13.25 -14.55
C ASN A 73 -21.26 14.43 -14.19
N ILE A 74 -22.23 14.73 -15.06
CA ILE A 74 -23.23 15.79 -14.84
C ILE A 74 -24.63 15.30 -15.18
N LEU A 75 -25.61 15.97 -14.57
CA LEU A 75 -27.02 15.83 -14.90
C LEU A 75 -27.45 17.01 -15.78
N LEU A 76 -27.90 16.70 -16.99
CA LEU A 76 -28.45 17.66 -17.95
C LEU A 76 -29.94 17.38 -18.14
N GLY A 77 -30.78 18.00 -17.31
CA GLY A 77 -32.19 17.65 -17.21
C GLY A 77 -32.36 16.22 -16.67
N ASP A 78 -32.99 15.35 -17.45
CA ASP A 78 -33.14 13.92 -17.12
C ASP A 78 -31.97 13.05 -17.62
N LEU A 79 -31.03 13.63 -18.37
CA LEU A 79 -29.93 12.89 -19.00
C LEU A 79 -28.67 12.92 -18.13
N LYS A 80 -28.11 11.73 -17.85
CA LYS A 80 -26.79 11.57 -17.24
C LYS A 80 -25.73 11.56 -18.33
N ALA A 81 -24.81 12.51 -18.28
CA ALA A 81 -23.68 12.57 -19.19
C ALA A 81 -22.36 12.35 -18.44
N ALA A 82 -21.45 11.60 -19.05
CA ALA A 82 -20.06 11.47 -18.62
C ALA A 82 -19.18 12.05 -19.74
N LEU A 83 -18.38 13.07 -19.40
CA LEU A 83 -17.54 13.80 -20.34
C LEU A 83 -16.07 13.57 -20.00
N ALA A 84 -15.31 12.99 -20.94
CA ALA A 84 -13.85 12.91 -20.84
C ALA A 84 -13.25 14.33 -20.87
N PHE A 85 -12.11 14.52 -20.20
CA PHE A 85 -11.50 15.85 -20.04
C PHE A 85 -11.20 16.56 -21.37
N PRO A 86 -10.66 15.90 -22.42
CA PRO A 86 -10.46 16.54 -23.70
C PRO A 86 -11.77 17.09 -24.30
N THR A 87 -12.84 16.27 -24.28
CA THR A 87 -14.17 16.67 -24.76
C THR A 87 -14.77 17.79 -23.91
N LEU A 88 -14.56 17.76 -22.59
CA LEU A 88 -15.00 18.80 -21.68
C LEU A 88 -14.31 20.13 -21.99
N MET A 89 -12.99 20.12 -22.15
CA MET A 89 -12.21 21.32 -22.45
C MET A 89 -12.63 21.93 -23.79
N GLU A 90 -12.78 21.10 -24.83
CA GLU A 90 -13.23 21.54 -26.16
C GLU A 90 -14.67 22.10 -26.11
N SER A 91 -15.60 21.37 -25.51
CA SER A 91 -17.03 21.72 -25.51
C SER A 91 -17.33 23.00 -24.73
N PHE A 92 -16.56 23.27 -23.68
CA PHE A 92 -16.74 24.42 -22.81
C PHE A 92 -15.67 25.50 -22.99
N GLN A 93 -14.81 25.38 -24.02
CA GLN A 93 -13.77 26.35 -24.36
C GLN A 93 -12.85 26.66 -23.17
N ILE A 94 -12.47 25.63 -22.41
CA ILE A 94 -11.50 25.74 -21.32
C ILE A 94 -10.11 25.66 -21.94
N GLU A 95 -9.44 26.80 -22.03
CA GLU A 95 -8.09 26.89 -22.61
C GLU A 95 -7.04 26.18 -21.72
N GLU A 96 -6.05 25.56 -22.36
CA GLU A 96 -4.91 24.96 -21.68
C GLU A 96 -4.15 26.00 -20.82
N GLY A 97 -3.66 25.58 -19.66
CA GLY A 97 -2.93 26.46 -18.75
C GLY A 97 -3.79 27.46 -17.97
N THR A 98 -5.11 27.51 -18.18
CA THR A 98 -6.03 28.26 -17.32
C THR A 98 -6.10 27.66 -15.91
N HIS A 99 -6.72 28.39 -14.97
CA HIS A 99 -6.94 27.89 -13.60
C HIS A 99 -7.71 26.57 -13.60
N ASP A 100 -8.82 26.51 -14.33
CA ASP A 100 -9.67 25.33 -14.39
C ASP A 100 -8.98 24.16 -15.09
N ALA A 101 -8.18 24.41 -16.14
CA ALA A 101 -7.39 23.37 -16.79
C ALA A 101 -6.36 22.75 -15.82
N ARG A 102 -5.67 23.58 -15.02
CA ARG A 102 -4.76 23.08 -13.97
C ARG A 102 -5.51 22.28 -12.91
N LEU A 103 -6.68 22.74 -12.46
CA LEU A 103 -7.48 21.98 -11.49
C LEU A 103 -7.93 20.63 -12.07
N LEU A 104 -8.22 20.52 -13.37
CA LEU A 104 -8.51 19.22 -14.01
C LEU A 104 -7.29 18.29 -13.96
N GLU A 105 -6.08 18.77 -14.20
CA GLU A 105 -4.84 17.97 -14.03
C GLU A 105 -4.67 17.48 -12.59
N ILE A 106 -5.01 18.31 -11.60
CA ILE A 106 -4.97 17.94 -10.18
C ILE A 106 -6.04 16.88 -9.88
N ILE A 107 -7.23 16.98 -10.49
CA ILE A 107 -8.27 15.95 -10.33
C ILE A 107 -7.81 14.61 -10.89
N GLU A 108 -7.18 14.59 -12.05
CA GLU A 108 -6.66 13.35 -12.62
C GLU A 108 -5.71 12.64 -11.65
N GLN A 109 -4.82 13.40 -11.00
CA GLN A 109 -3.93 12.87 -9.96
C GLN A 109 -4.69 12.45 -8.70
N GLY A 110 -5.65 13.27 -8.24
CA GLY A 110 -6.40 13.03 -7.01
C GLY A 110 -7.27 11.78 -7.07
N LEU A 111 -7.79 11.45 -8.25
CA LEU A 111 -8.58 10.24 -8.50
C LEU A 111 -7.78 8.94 -8.32
N ALA A 112 -6.45 9.00 -8.17
CA ALA A 112 -5.66 7.85 -7.73
C ALA A 112 -5.93 7.47 -6.27
N PHE A 113 -6.33 8.41 -5.41
CA PHE A 113 -6.49 8.22 -3.96
C PHE A 113 -7.94 8.11 -3.51
N VAL A 114 -8.85 8.75 -4.26
CA VAL A 114 -10.29 8.78 -3.99
C VAL A 114 -11.14 8.38 -5.20
N LYS A 115 -12.28 7.74 -4.96
CA LYS A 115 -13.17 7.29 -6.05
C LYS A 115 -13.87 8.43 -6.77
N LYS A 116 -14.18 9.50 -6.04
CA LYS A 116 -15.00 10.62 -6.52
C LYS A 116 -14.49 11.91 -5.92
N ILE A 117 -14.48 12.95 -6.73
CA ILE A 117 -14.15 14.33 -6.33
C ILE A 117 -15.32 15.21 -6.77
N ARG A 118 -15.75 16.14 -5.93
CA ARG A 118 -16.73 17.17 -6.33
C ARG A 118 -16.08 18.54 -6.45
N PRO A 119 -16.59 19.41 -7.34
CA PRO A 119 -16.23 20.83 -7.34
C PRO A 119 -16.37 21.44 -5.93
N GLY A 120 -15.36 22.21 -5.51
CA GLY A 120 -15.30 22.85 -4.19
C GLY A 120 -14.87 21.94 -3.02
N GLU A 121 -14.65 20.64 -3.23
CA GLU A 121 -14.05 19.78 -2.20
C GLU A 121 -12.56 20.11 -2.00
N GLU A 122 -12.03 19.77 -0.83
CA GLU A 122 -10.61 19.88 -0.52
C GLU A 122 -9.79 18.95 -1.43
N ILE A 123 -8.64 19.42 -1.88
CA ILE A 123 -7.71 18.60 -2.67
C ILE A 123 -7.18 17.47 -1.76
N PRO A 124 -7.10 16.21 -2.25
CA PRO A 124 -6.57 15.10 -1.45
C PRO A 124 -5.24 15.44 -0.80
N GLY A 125 -5.13 15.19 0.50
CA GLY A 125 -3.94 15.53 1.29
C GLY A 125 -2.66 14.89 0.74
N GLU A 126 -2.77 13.76 0.03
CA GLU A 126 -1.67 13.07 -0.63
C GLU A 126 -0.95 14.00 -1.62
N LEU A 127 -1.70 14.89 -2.29
CA LEU A 127 -1.17 15.87 -3.23
C LEU A 127 -0.73 17.18 -2.56
N LEU A 128 -1.34 17.54 -1.42
CA LEU A 128 -1.05 18.80 -0.75
C LEU A 128 0.19 18.72 0.13
N ASP A 129 0.23 17.75 1.04
CA ASP A 129 1.26 17.64 2.08
C ASP A 129 1.60 16.19 2.48
N GLY A 130 1.10 15.22 1.71
CA GLY A 130 1.30 13.79 1.91
C GLY A 130 0.45 13.18 3.04
N ARG A 131 -0.49 13.92 3.65
CA ARG A 131 -1.45 13.32 4.59
C ARG A 131 -2.49 12.51 3.83
N ALA A 132 -2.95 11.41 4.40
CA ALA A 132 -4.00 10.61 3.77
C ALA A 132 -5.33 11.37 3.73
N SER A 133 -6.04 11.36 2.60
CA SER A 133 -7.39 11.93 2.45
C SER A 133 -8.50 11.07 3.04
N TRP A 134 -8.13 10.01 3.76
CA TRP A 134 -9.03 9.02 4.34
C TRP A 134 -8.64 8.76 5.80
N SER A 135 -9.57 8.19 6.57
CA SER A 135 -9.39 7.93 7.99
C SER A 135 -9.24 6.44 8.29
N VAL A 136 -8.51 6.12 9.36
CA VAL A 136 -8.37 4.77 9.90
C VAL A 136 -9.15 4.62 11.20
N GLU A 137 -9.62 3.41 11.47
CA GLU A 137 -10.17 3.01 12.76
C GLU A 137 -9.08 2.89 13.84
N ASP A 138 -9.46 3.10 15.11
CA ASP A 138 -8.52 3.05 16.25
C ASP A 138 -7.81 1.70 16.38
N LYS A 139 -8.47 0.60 16.01
CA LYS A 139 -7.87 -0.75 16.01
C LYS A 139 -6.57 -0.80 15.19
N HIS A 140 -6.50 -0.08 14.07
CA HIS A 140 -5.31 -0.07 13.22
C HIS A 140 -4.16 0.73 13.85
N ARG A 141 -4.47 1.77 14.62
CA ARG A 141 -3.47 2.52 15.39
C ARG A 141 -2.88 1.68 16.52
N ILE A 142 -3.73 0.92 17.21
CA ILE A 142 -3.32 -0.02 18.25
C ILE A 142 -2.39 -1.09 17.67
N ILE A 143 -2.77 -1.70 16.54
CA ILE A 143 -1.93 -2.70 15.85
C ILE A 143 -0.59 -2.12 15.42
N ALA A 144 -0.58 -0.94 14.79
CA ALA A 144 0.65 -0.30 14.34
C ALA A 144 1.60 0.01 15.51
N LYS A 145 1.07 0.59 16.60
CA LYS A 145 1.84 0.88 17.81
C LYS A 145 2.36 -0.38 18.49
N GLY A 146 1.53 -1.43 18.54
CA GLY A 146 1.93 -2.72 19.07
C GLY A 146 3.08 -3.34 18.28
N ARG A 147 2.98 -3.36 16.95
CA ARG A 147 4.05 -3.88 16.07
C ARG A 147 5.36 -3.13 16.26
N LEU A 148 5.32 -1.79 16.29
CA LEU A 148 6.52 -0.98 16.57
C LEU A 148 7.11 -1.28 17.94
N THR A 149 6.27 -1.44 18.97
CA THR A 149 6.71 -1.79 20.32
C THR A 149 7.47 -3.11 20.34
N VAL A 150 6.91 -4.14 19.69
CA VAL A 150 7.54 -5.46 19.55
C VAL A 150 8.86 -5.36 18.79
N GLN A 151 8.89 -4.66 17.66
CA GLN A 151 10.10 -4.45 16.86
C GLN A 151 11.22 -3.76 17.67
N ILE A 152 10.87 -2.73 18.45
CA ILE A 152 11.82 -2.02 19.33
C ILE A 152 12.34 -2.97 20.40
N VAL A 153 11.47 -3.69 21.10
CA VAL A 153 11.91 -4.58 22.18
C VAL A 153 12.78 -5.72 21.63
N SER A 154 12.39 -6.35 20.52
CA SER A 154 13.16 -7.45 19.92
C SER A 154 14.53 -7.02 19.42
N SER A 155 14.63 -5.85 18.76
CA SER A 155 15.90 -5.31 18.26
C SER A 155 16.96 -5.07 19.35
N PHE A 156 16.53 -4.84 20.60
CA PHE A 156 17.42 -4.42 21.69
C PHE A 156 17.59 -5.44 22.83
N THR A 157 16.71 -6.44 22.90
CA THR A 157 16.80 -7.53 23.86
C THR A 157 17.38 -8.81 23.25
N GLY A 158 17.41 -8.91 21.92
CA GLY A 158 17.86 -10.12 21.22
C GLY A 158 16.87 -11.29 21.29
N ASN A 159 15.72 -11.08 21.95
CA ASN A 159 14.62 -12.03 21.96
C ASN A 159 13.65 -11.66 20.85
N GLU A 160 13.66 -12.44 19.77
CA GLU A 160 12.66 -12.34 18.72
C GLU A 160 11.29 -12.71 19.29
N MET A 161 10.41 -11.71 19.38
CA MET A 161 9.03 -11.91 19.79
C MET A 161 8.23 -12.06 18.50
N ILE A 162 7.94 -13.31 18.14
CA ILE A 162 7.05 -13.62 17.03
C ILE A 162 5.63 -13.39 17.52
N VAL A 163 4.91 -12.46 16.88
CA VAL A 163 3.50 -12.22 17.18
C VAL A 163 2.66 -12.64 15.99
N SER A 164 1.76 -13.60 16.24
CA SER A 164 1.00 -14.31 15.20
C SER A 164 -0.29 -13.58 14.83
N ASP A 165 -0.94 -12.97 15.82
CA ASP A 165 -2.25 -12.32 15.67
C ASP A 165 -2.39 -11.08 16.58
N ILE A 166 -3.53 -10.39 16.44
CA ILE A 166 -3.78 -9.10 17.08
C ILE A 166 -4.04 -9.25 18.58
N ASP A 167 -4.70 -10.32 19.01
CA ASP A 167 -5.03 -10.54 20.42
C ASP A 167 -3.76 -10.88 21.21
N GLU A 168 -2.87 -11.67 20.61
CA GLU A 168 -1.52 -11.93 21.12
C GLU A 168 -0.69 -10.63 21.19
N LEU A 169 -0.80 -9.76 20.18
CA LEU A 169 -0.11 -8.47 20.15
C LEU A 169 -0.51 -7.58 21.33
N GLU A 170 -1.81 -7.44 21.60
CA GLU A 170 -2.31 -6.62 22.71
C GLU A 170 -1.82 -7.16 24.07
N GLN A 171 -1.86 -8.48 24.28
CA GLN A 171 -1.37 -9.10 25.51
C GLN A 171 0.13 -8.85 25.71
N VAL A 172 0.94 -9.00 24.65
CA VAL A 172 2.39 -8.79 24.70
C VAL A 172 2.71 -7.33 25.01
N VAL A 173 1.98 -6.37 24.44
CA VAL A 173 2.19 -4.93 24.66
C VAL A 173 1.79 -4.51 26.08
N GLU A 174 0.75 -5.11 26.64
CA GLU A 174 0.28 -4.79 27.98
C GLU A 174 1.12 -5.40 29.12
N ASP A 175 1.90 -6.44 28.83
CA ASP A 175 2.81 -7.11 29.77
C ASP A 175 3.77 -6.09 30.44
N PRO A 176 3.77 -6.00 31.78
CA PRO A 176 4.73 -5.17 32.53
C PRO A 176 6.19 -5.42 32.13
N GLN A 177 6.55 -6.67 31.82
CA GLN A 177 7.93 -6.99 31.42
C GLN A 177 8.29 -6.38 30.06
N THR A 178 7.36 -6.39 29.10
CA THR A 178 7.53 -5.72 27.79
C THR A 178 7.69 -4.22 27.96
N LYS A 179 6.89 -3.59 28.85
CA LYS A 179 6.99 -2.15 29.15
C LYS A 179 8.33 -1.76 29.75
N GLU A 180 8.89 -2.59 30.64
CA GLU A 180 10.24 -2.37 31.19
C GLU A 180 11.32 -2.51 30.11
N ARG A 181 11.21 -3.54 29.26
CA ARG A 181 12.14 -3.73 28.13
C ARG A 181 12.07 -2.58 27.13
N LEU A 182 10.88 -2.02 26.88
CA LEU A 182 10.69 -0.86 26.02
C LEU A 182 11.42 0.36 26.56
N LYS A 183 11.29 0.66 27.87
CA LYS A 183 12.03 1.75 28.52
C LYS A 183 13.55 1.58 28.41
N ALA A 184 14.04 0.35 28.61
CA ALA A 184 15.45 0.04 28.44
C ALA A 184 15.92 0.21 26.98
N ALA A 185 15.09 -0.15 26.01
CA ALA A 185 15.37 0.07 24.59
C ALA A 185 15.42 1.57 24.25
N PHE A 186 14.51 2.38 24.79
CA PHE A 186 14.53 3.84 24.60
C PHE A 186 15.84 4.48 25.08
N ALA A 187 16.34 4.07 26.25
CA ALA A 187 17.63 4.56 26.75
C ALA A 187 18.78 4.24 25.79
N LYS A 188 18.82 3.01 25.25
CA LYS A 188 19.84 2.60 24.26
C LYS A 188 19.71 3.33 22.92
N ILE A 189 18.48 3.59 22.46
CA ILE A 189 18.22 4.35 21.23
C ILE A 189 18.69 5.80 21.42
N ALA A 190 18.35 6.42 22.55
CA ALA A 190 18.76 7.78 22.88
C ALA A 190 20.29 7.94 22.86
N GLU A 191 21.02 6.98 23.44
CA GLU A 191 22.48 6.95 23.42
C GLU A 191 23.02 6.86 21.99
N ARG A 192 22.48 5.94 21.16
CA ARG A 192 22.90 5.77 19.75
C ARG A 192 22.60 6.98 18.87
N LEU A 193 21.52 7.70 19.17
CA LEU A 193 21.14 8.92 18.48
C LEU A 193 21.78 10.17 19.10
N LYS A 194 22.58 10.02 20.17
CA LYS A 194 23.24 11.10 20.90
C LYS A 194 22.27 12.18 21.39
N LEU A 195 21.06 11.76 21.80
CA LEU A 195 20.03 12.64 22.34
C LEU A 195 20.36 12.96 23.80
N THR A 196 20.47 14.25 24.14
CA THR A 196 20.93 14.69 25.46
C THR A 196 19.81 15.22 26.35
N ASN A 197 18.79 15.87 25.79
CA ASN A 197 17.68 16.48 26.52
C ASN A 197 16.34 15.96 25.99
N ASN A 198 15.41 15.64 26.90
CA ASN A 198 14.05 15.17 26.58
C ASN A 198 14.01 13.99 25.59
N ALA A 199 15.02 13.12 25.64
CA ALA A 199 15.15 12.02 24.68
C ALA A 199 13.94 11.07 24.69
N GLU A 200 13.40 10.78 25.88
CA GLU A 200 12.23 9.91 26.01
C GLU A 200 10.99 10.51 25.33
N GLN A 201 10.69 11.79 25.57
CA GLN A 201 9.57 12.49 24.92
C GLN A 201 9.78 12.56 23.41
N TYR A 202 10.98 12.97 22.97
CA TYR A 202 11.30 13.05 21.54
C TYR A 202 11.12 11.71 20.83
N LEU A 203 11.58 10.60 21.44
CA LEU A 203 11.40 9.27 20.88
C LEU A 203 9.94 8.84 20.91
N SER A 204 9.21 9.12 21.98
CA SER A 204 7.77 8.84 22.06
C SER A 204 7.00 9.54 20.93
N ASP A 205 7.22 10.85 20.75
CA ASP A 205 6.55 11.63 19.71
C ASP A 205 6.86 11.07 18.31
N ARG A 206 8.13 10.73 18.04
CA ARG A 206 8.54 10.15 16.75
C ARG A 206 7.96 8.76 16.51
N ILE A 207 7.86 7.94 17.55
CA ILE A 207 7.25 6.62 17.45
C ILE A 207 5.74 6.75 17.25
N ASP A 208 5.08 7.70 17.91
CA ASP A 208 3.65 7.96 17.73
C ASP A 208 3.35 8.50 16.32
N ASP A 209 4.17 9.41 15.79
CA ASP A 209 4.08 9.87 14.39
C ASP A 209 4.27 8.69 13.41
N LEU A 210 5.25 7.82 13.65
CA LEU A 210 5.50 6.64 12.82
C LEU A 210 4.35 5.63 12.90
N ALA A 211 3.82 5.40 14.10
CA ALA A 211 2.66 4.54 14.34
C ALA A 211 1.42 5.08 13.61
N GLN A 212 1.25 6.40 13.60
CA GLN A 212 0.16 7.04 12.87
C GLN A 212 0.27 6.78 11.37
N GLU A 213 1.45 6.91 10.76
CA GLU A 213 1.61 6.60 9.33
C GLU A 213 1.42 5.10 9.03
N LEU A 214 1.96 4.22 9.88
CA LEU A 214 1.80 2.77 9.73
C LEU A 214 0.36 2.30 9.95
N SER A 215 -0.44 3.02 10.74
CA SER A 215 -1.86 2.67 10.93
C SER A 215 -2.65 2.66 9.62
N TYR A 216 -2.26 3.48 8.64
CA TYR A 216 -2.82 3.43 7.30
C TYR A 216 -2.42 2.16 6.56
N ILE A 217 -1.16 1.72 6.67
CA ILE A 217 -0.72 0.43 6.13
C ILE A 217 -1.51 -0.71 6.77
N GLU A 218 -1.75 -0.67 8.08
CA GLU A 218 -2.53 -1.70 8.77
C GLU A 218 -4.00 -1.73 8.34
N ALA A 219 -4.61 -0.58 8.06
CA ALA A 219 -5.95 -0.53 7.49
C ALA A 219 -6.00 -1.15 6.08
N LEU A 220 -4.97 -0.89 5.26
CA LEU A 220 -4.84 -1.48 3.93
C LEU A 220 -4.56 -2.99 4.00
N ARG A 221 -3.78 -3.47 4.97
CA ARG A 221 -3.60 -4.91 5.26
C ARG A 221 -4.94 -5.56 5.60
N ASP A 222 -5.74 -4.92 6.45
CA ASP A 222 -7.04 -5.46 6.83
C ASP A 222 -7.97 -5.55 5.62
N ARG A 223 -8.01 -4.51 4.76
CA ARG A 223 -8.77 -4.55 3.50
C ARG A 223 -8.26 -5.62 2.55
N PHE A 224 -6.94 -5.81 2.46
CA PHE A 224 -6.33 -6.86 1.64
C PHE A 224 -6.74 -8.28 2.07
N LYS A 225 -7.01 -8.52 3.37
CA LYS A 225 -7.57 -9.81 3.84
C LYS A 225 -8.89 -10.13 3.14
N HIS A 226 -9.71 -9.14 2.77
CA HIS A 226 -10.95 -9.39 2.03
C HIS A 226 -10.66 -9.91 0.62
N ILE A 227 -9.58 -9.46 -0.04
CA ILE A 227 -9.16 -10.03 -1.34
C ILE A 227 -8.75 -11.49 -1.18
N ARG A 228 -7.99 -11.83 -0.12
CA ARG A 228 -7.67 -13.23 0.21
C ARG A 228 -8.91 -14.07 0.50
N ARG A 229 -9.95 -13.49 1.13
CA ARG A 229 -11.24 -14.17 1.34
C ARG A 229 -11.94 -14.51 0.03
N ILE A 230 -11.77 -13.72 -1.04
CA ILE A 230 -12.31 -14.07 -2.36
C ILE A 230 -11.70 -15.39 -2.84
N ASP A 231 -10.37 -15.56 -2.78
CA ASP A 231 -9.71 -16.81 -3.19
C ASP A 231 -10.21 -18.02 -2.38
N GLN A 232 -10.36 -17.85 -1.07
CA GLN A 232 -10.96 -18.87 -0.19
C GLN A 232 -12.43 -19.15 -0.54
N ALA A 233 -13.20 -18.12 -0.89
CA ALA A 233 -14.59 -18.24 -1.32
C ALA A 233 -14.68 -19.02 -2.64
N MET A 234 -13.79 -18.77 -3.60
CA MET A 234 -13.71 -19.56 -4.84
C MET A 234 -13.49 -21.05 -4.55
N ALA A 235 -12.57 -21.39 -3.63
CA ALA A 235 -12.33 -22.79 -3.25
C ALA A 235 -13.57 -23.45 -2.61
N LYS A 236 -14.27 -22.71 -1.72
CA LYS A 236 -15.52 -23.18 -1.12
C LYS A 236 -16.62 -23.36 -2.16
N LEU A 237 -16.78 -22.39 -3.07
CA LEU A 237 -17.78 -22.43 -4.14
C LEU A 237 -17.52 -23.58 -5.12
N ALA A 238 -16.26 -23.91 -5.42
CA ALA A 238 -15.91 -25.07 -6.24
C ALA A 238 -16.43 -26.39 -5.63
N THR A 239 -16.48 -26.47 -4.29
CA THR A 239 -17.06 -27.62 -3.57
C THR A 239 -18.58 -27.60 -3.64
N ILE A 240 -19.22 -26.44 -3.42
CA ILE A 240 -20.68 -26.27 -3.48
C ILE A 240 -21.22 -26.57 -4.89
N TYR A 241 -20.52 -26.13 -5.93
CA TYR A 241 -20.89 -26.27 -7.34
C TYR A 241 -20.23 -27.48 -8.02
N ARG A 242 -19.69 -28.47 -7.28
CA ARG A 242 -18.92 -29.62 -7.81
C ARG A 242 -19.52 -30.38 -9.01
N THR A 243 -20.84 -30.29 -9.20
CA THR A 243 -21.57 -30.94 -10.30
C THR A 243 -21.55 -30.10 -11.60
N ASP A 244 -21.34 -28.79 -11.50
CA ASP A 244 -21.23 -27.86 -12.62
C ASP A 244 -19.76 -27.72 -13.04
N ARG A 245 -19.38 -28.50 -14.05
CA ARG A 245 -18.01 -28.52 -14.55
C ARG A 245 -17.57 -27.18 -15.14
N THR A 246 -18.48 -26.46 -15.78
CA THR A 246 -18.17 -25.16 -16.41
C THR A 246 -17.86 -24.14 -15.33
N PHE A 247 -18.74 -24.04 -14.32
CA PHE A 247 -18.56 -23.13 -13.19
C PHE A 247 -17.25 -23.42 -12.44
N CYS A 248 -16.97 -24.69 -12.11
CA CYS A 248 -15.71 -25.08 -11.47
C CYS A 248 -14.48 -24.75 -12.33
N SER A 249 -14.56 -24.91 -13.65
CA SER A 249 -13.45 -24.56 -14.55
C SER A 249 -13.16 -23.06 -14.52
N GLU A 250 -14.20 -22.21 -14.49
CA GLU A 250 -14.04 -20.76 -14.41
C GLU A 250 -13.46 -20.33 -13.06
N LEU A 251 -13.91 -20.91 -11.95
CA LEU A 251 -13.32 -20.68 -10.62
C LEU A 251 -11.83 -21.01 -10.59
N ASN A 252 -11.43 -22.16 -11.14
CA ASN A 252 -10.01 -22.55 -11.20
C ASN A 252 -9.17 -21.56 -12.01
N ARG A 253 -9.72 -21.00 -13.11
CA ARG A 253 -9.05 -19.95 -13.89
C ARG A 253 -8.89 -18.67 -13.07
N MET A 254 -9.94 -18.26 -12.35
CA MET A 254 -9.90 -17.09 -11.47
C MET A 254 -8.84 -17.24 -10.36
N GLN A 255 -8.75 -18.43 -9.75
CA GLN A 255 -7.71 -18.75 -8.76
C GLN A 255 -6.29 -18.68 -9.35
N GLY A 256 -6.13 -19.01 -10.64
CA GLY A 256 -4.87 -18.79 -11.34
C GLY A 256 -4.52 -17.30 -11.46
N LEU A 257 -5.49 -16.48 -11.89
CA LEU A 257 -5.31 -15.04 -12.13
C LEU A 257 -5.06 -14.24 -10.84
N ILE A 258 -5.74 -14.58 -9.73
CA ILE A 258 -5.63 -13.82 -8.47
C ILE A 258 -4.30 -14.02 -7.74
N ARG A 259 -3.56 -15.12 -8.01
CA ARG A 259 -2.28 -15.42 -7.34
C ARG A 259 -1.19 -14.38 -7.57
N LYS A 260 -1.18 -13.73 -8.73
CA LYS A 260 -0.19 -12.69 -9.06
C LYS A 260 -0.42 -11.45 -8.19
N PRO A 261 -1.59 -10.78 -8.23
CA PRO A 261 -1.82 -9.62 -7.39
C PRO A 261 -1.67 -9.93 -5.90
N LEU A 262 -2.10 -11.11 -5.42
CA LEU A 262 -1.88 -11.49 -4.00
C LEU A 262 -0.40 -11.44 -3.61
N ARG A 263 0.49 -12.02 -4.42
CA ARG A 263 1.93 -11.98 -4.18
C ARG A 263 2.52 -10.58 -4.30
N GLU A 264 2.05 -9.78 -5.24
CA GLU A 264 2.50 -8.39 -5.39
C GLU A 264 2.15 -7.55 -4.16
N TYR A 265 0.94 -7.70 -3.60
CA TYR A 265 0.57 -7.04 -2.36
C TYR A 265 1.42 -7.49 -1.18
N ASP A 266 1.64 -8.81 -1.03
CA ASP A 266 2.50 -9.35 0.04
C ASP A 266 3.89 -8.73 0.00
N LEU A 267 4.51 -8.65 -1.19
CA LEU A 267 5.83 -8.04 -1.35
C LEU A 267 5.85 -6.56 -0.96
N ILE A 268 4.80 -5.79 -1.26
CA ILE A 268 4.73 -4.36 -0.89
C ILE A 268 4.57 -4.21 0.63
N PHE A 269 3.77 -5.06 1.26
CA PHE A 269 3.63 -5.09 2.70
C PHE A 269 4.94 -5.49 3.41
N ASP A 270 5.65 -6.48 2.86
CA ASP A 270 6.96 -6.90 3.37
C ASP A 270 8.00 -5.77 3.24
N GLN A 271 7.95 -4.96 2.17
CA GLN A 271 8.79 -3.77 2.03
C GLN A 271 8.50 -2.72 3.10
N ALA A 272 7.23 -2.48 3.43
CA ALA A 272 6.86 -1.57 4.51
C ALA A 272 7.40 -2.06 5.86
N ASP A 273 7.26 -3.37 6.15
CA ASP A 273 7.75 -3.98 7.39
C ASP A 273 9.28 -3.97 7.48
N ALA A 274 9.97 -4.24 6.37
CA ALA A 274 11.43 -4.22 6.31
C ALA A 274 11.99 -2.83 6.64
N GLN A 275 11.34 -1.76 6.14
CA GLN A 275 11.76 -0.39 6.42
C GLN A 275 11.66 -0.03 7.91
N THR A 276 10.68 -0.58 8.63
CA THR A 276 10.53 -0.34 10.08
C THR A 276 11.29 -1.34 10.95
N GLY A 277 11.78 -2.43 10.35
CA GLY A 277 12.62 -3.44 11.00
C GLY A 277 13.94 -2.87 11.53
N ASP A 278 14.57 -1.92 10.83
CA ASP A 278 15.66 -1.10 11.38
C ASP A 278 15.11 0.18 12.02
N ILE A 279 14.55 0.06 13.22
CA ILE A 279 13.92 1.19 13.92
C ILE A 279 14.93 2.32 14.24
N VAL A 280 16.22 2.01 14.43
CA VAL A 280 17.24 3.03 14.70
C VAL A 280 17.53 3.83 13.44
N GLY A 281 17.66 3.15 12.30
CA GLY A 281 17.78 3.77 10.99
C GLY A 281 16.56 4.63 10.66
N ALA A 282 15.35 4.10 10.89
CA ALA A 282 14.09 4.80 10.70
C ALA A 282 14.00 6.09 11.53
N LEU A 283 14.34 6.04 12.82
CA LEU A 283 14.32 7.21 13.71
C LEU A 283 15.43 8.22 13.39
N ARG A 284 16.60 7.76 12.92
CA ARG A 284 17.69 8.64 12.48
C ARG A 284 17.33 9.37 11.19
N ASN A 285 16.77 8.65 10.22
CA ASN A 285 16.35 9.16 8.91
C ASN A 285 14.82 9.35 8.87
N PHE A 286 14.29 10.04 9.88
CA PHE A 286 12.85 10.08 10.15
C PHE A 286 12.03 10.61 8.98
N HIS A 287 12.36 11.80 8.46
CA HIS A 287 11.58 12.42 7.39
C HIS A 287 11.59 11.59 6.09
N PRO A 288 12.75 11.12 5.59
CA PRO A 288 12.79 10.18 4.46
C PRO A 288 11.96 8.91 4.70
N THR A 289 12.01 8.36 5.92
CA THR A 289 11.24 7.15 6.28
C THR A 289 9.73 7.40 6.22
N ILE A 290 9.27 8.54 6.75
CA ILE A 290 7.85 8.93 6.66
C ILE A 290 7.41 9.08 5.20
N GLN A 291 8.21 9.76 4.36
CA GLN A 291 7.88 9.91 2.94
C GLN A 291 7.82 8.56 2.21
N PHE A 292 8.73 7.65 2.52
CA PHE A 292 8.72 6.30 1.97
C PHE A 292 7.46 5.51 2.38
N ILE A 293 7.09 5.56 3.66
CA ILE A 293 5.86 4.90 4.16
C ILE A 293 4.62 5.48 3.50
N ARG A 294 4.56 6.80 3.33
CA ARG A 294 3.47 7.48 2.62
C ARG A 294 3.39 7.04 1.17
N LYS A 295 4.52 6.95 0.46
CA LYS A 295 4.55 6.43 -0.90
C LYS A 295 4.00 5.00 -0.99
N ILE A 296 4.42 4.10 -0.09
CA ILE A 296 3.87 2.74 -0.04
C ILE A 296 2.37 2.76 0.26
N ARG A 297 1.93 3.56 1.24
CA ARG A 297 0.51 3.73 1.59
C ARG A 297 -0.31 4.15 0.37
N ASP A 298 0.19 5.13 -0.37
CA ASP A 298 -0.49 5.73 -1.50
C ASP A 298 -0.55 4.76 -2.70
N ASP A 299 0.55 4.06 -2.98
CA ASP A 299 0.60 2.99 -3.99
C ASP A 299 -0.36 1.83 -3.66
N LEU A 300 -0.39 1.40 -2.40
CA LEU A 300 -1.32 0.37 -1.93
C LEU A 300 -2.77 0.84 -2.01
N ARG A 301 -3.05 2.09 -1.60
CA ARG A 301 -4.39 2.67 -1.65
C ARG A 301 -4.91 2.71 -3.08
N ALA A 302 -4.14 3.22 -4.02
CA ALA A 302 -4.52 3.30 -5.43
C ALA A 302 -4.87 1.91 -6.00
N LYS A 303 -4.01 0.92 -5.73
CA LYS A 303 -4.25 -0.46 -6.17
C LYS A 303 -5.50 -1.07 -5.53
N LEU A 304 -5.70 -0.88 -4.22
CA LEU A 304 -6.84 -1.43 -3.47
C LEU A 304 -8.17 -0.75 -3.82
N LEU A 305 -8.15 0.52 -4.22
CA LEU A 305 -9.33 1.28 -4.65
C LEU A 305 -10.06 0.58 -5.79
N GLU A 306 -9.30 -0.04 -6.71
CA GLU A 306 -9.83 -0.80 -7.83
C GLU A 306 -10.68 -2.00 -7.42
N TRP A 307 -10.39 -2.58 -6.26
CA TRP A 307 -11.07 -3.78 -5.76
C TRP A 307 -12.36 -3.45 -5.02
N GLU A 308 -12.58 -2.20 -4.61
CA GLU A 308 -13.61 -1.87 -3.62
C GLU A 308 -15.02 -2.30 -4.06
N ASP A 309 -15.40 -2.06 -5.32
CA ASP A 309 -16.74 -2.43 -5.82
C ASP A 309 -16.91 -3.96 -5.86
N LEU A 310 -15.85 -4.68 -6.21
CA LEU A 310 -15.84 -6.13 -6.22
C LEU A 310 -15.92 -6.68 -4.79
N LEU A 311 -15.15 -6.12 -3.86
CA LEU A 311 -15.11 -6.53 -2.46
C LEU A 311 -16.46 -6.32 -1.77
N GLN A 312 -17.13 -5.19 -2.03
CA GLN A 312 -18.49 -4.96 -1.51
C GLN A 312 -19.45 -6.07 -1.96
N GLY A 313 -19.38 -6.48 -3.23
CA GLY A 313 -20.19 -7.58 -3.75
C GLY A 313 -19.95 -8.90 -3.00
N TRP A 314 -18.69 -9.22 -2.68
CA TRP A 314 -18.33 -10.44 -1.94
C TRP A 314 -18.66 -10.38 -0.44
N ASP A 315 -18.63 -9.20 0.17
CA ASP A 315 -19.00 -9.01 1.58
C ASP A 315 -20.52 -9.22 1.81
N GLU A 316 -21.35 -8.98 0.80
CA GLU A 316 -22.82 -9.08 0.86
C GLU A 316 -23.41 -10.45 0.43
N VAL A 317 -22.58 -11.43 0.09
CA VAL A 317 -23.03 -12.69 -0.51
C VAL A 317 -22.85 -13.87 0.44
N THR A 318 -23.92 -14.64 0.60
CA THR A 318 -23.90 -15.93 1.30
C THR A 318 -23.30 -17.01 0.41
N MET A 319 -22.47 -17.89 0.99
CA MET A 319 -21.80 -18.98 0.27
C MET A 319 -22.75 -20.15 0.01
N GLU A 320 -23.65 -19.99 -0.95
CA GLU A 320 -24.62 -20.99 -1.37
C GLU A 320 -24.86 -20.95 -2.89
N ARG A 321 -25.62 -21.92 -3.43
CA ARG A 321 -25.99 -21.88 -4.84
C ARG A 321 -27.03 -20.78 -5.07
N SER A 322 -26.68 -19.74 -5.81
CA SER A 322 -27.62 -18.66 -6.13
C SER A 322 -27.25 -17.91 -7.42
N PRO A 323 -28.22 -17.29 -8.11
CA PRO A 323 -27.94 -16.40 -9.23
C PRO A 323 -27.05 -15.20 -8.87
N LYS A 324 -27.11 -14.73 -7.60
CA LYS A 324 -26.27 -13.62 -7.11
C LYS A 324 -24.79 -14.04 -7.09
N VAL A 325 -24.49 -15.26 -6.62
CA VAL A 325 -23.13 -15.83 -6.64
C VAL A 325 -22.63 -15.99 -8.08
N GLU A 326 -23.47 -16.48 -8.99
CA GLU A 326 -23.10 -16.66 -10.40
C GLU A 326 -22.81 -15.33 -11.12
N ALA A 327 -23.60 -14.29 -10.82
CA ALA A 327 -23.34 -12.95 -11.35
C ALA A 327 -22.02 -12.38 -10.81
N LEU A 328 -21.78 -12.52 -9.50
CA LEU A 328 -20.56 -12.05 -8.85
C LEU A 328 -19.32 -12.80 -9.35
N GLN A 329 -19.43 -14.11 -9.58
CA GLN A 329 -18.37 -14.90 -10.18
C GLN A 329 -18.00 -14.40 -11.57
N LYS A 330 -18.99 -14.11 -12.44
CA LYS A 330 -18.74 -13.54 -13.78
C LYS A 330 -18.11 -12.16 -13.70
N GLN A 331 -18.55 -11.30 -12.79
CA GLN A 331 -17.97 -9.98 -12.54
C GLN A 331 -16.50 -10.12 -12.09
N THR A 332 -16.23 -11.04 -11.17
CA THR A 332 -14.87 -11.33 -10.67
C THR A 332 -13.98 -11.82 -11.80
N TYR A 333 -14.45 -12.73 -12.65
CA TYR A 333 -13.69 -13.22 -13.80
C TYR A 333 -13.34 -12.08 -14.76
N ARG A 334 -14.30 -11.23 -15.13
CA ARG A 334 -14.04 -10.06 -16.00
C ARG A 334 -13.04 -9.09 -15.38
N PHE A 335 -13.18 -8.81 -14.08
CA PHE A 335 -12.26 -7.95 -13.35
C PHE A 335 -10.83 -8.50 -13.40
N LEU A 336 -10.66 -9.80 -13.09
CA LEU A 336 -9.34 -10.43 -13.09
C LEU A 336 -8.76 -10.56 -14.49
N ALA A 337 -9.56 -10.96 -15.48
CA ALA A 337 -9.12 -11.16 -16.85
C ALA A 337 -8.71 -9.84 -17.53
N SER A 338 -9.41 -8.74 -17.27
CA SER A 338 -9.07 -7.43 -17.83
C SER A 338 -7.76 -6.84 -17.27
N ARG A 339 -7.31 -7.30 -16.09
CA ARG A 339 -6.17 -6.71 -15.37
C ARG A 339 -4.95 -7.61 -15.27
N TYR A 340 -5.14 -8.93 -15.20
CA TYR A 340 -4.10 -9.88 -14.82
C TYR A 340 -3.90 -11.03 -15.81
N ILE A 341 -4.57 -11.01 -16.98
CA ILE A 341 -4.29 -11.99 -18.02
C ILE A 341 -2.92 -11.71 -18.63
N GLU A 342 -2.02 -12.69 -18.59
CA GLU A 342 -0.72 -12.57 -19.25
C GLU A 342 -0.90 -12.86 -20.74
N THR A 343 -1.00 -11.81 -21.56
CA THR A 343 -0.91 -11.96 -23.01
C THR A 343 0.54 -12.25 -23.37
N THR A 344 0.88 -13.52 -23.56
CA THR A 344 2.12 -13.91 -24.23
C THR A 344 2.04 -13.43 -25.68
N VAL A 345 2.69 -12.31 -25.99
CA VAL A 345 2.86 -11.86 -27.38
C VAL A 345 3.84 -12.83 -28.03
N TRP A 346 3.30 -13.77 -28.80
CA TRP A 346 4.10 -14.68 -29.62
C TRP A 346 4.88 -13.86 -30.64
N LYS A 347 6.16 -13.60 -30.37
CA LYS A 347 7.10 -13.15 -31.41
C LYS A 347 7.27 -14.31 -32.39
N ARG A 348 6.72 -14.18 -33.60
CA ARG A 348 7.10 -15.07 -34.71
C ARG A 348 8.62 -14.95 -34.87
N GLY A 349 9.33 -16.04 -34.60
CA GLY A 349 10.76 -16.14 -34.90
C GLY A 349 10.99 -15.84 -36.37
N GLY A 350 11.97 -14.98 -36.64
CA GLY A 350 12.41 -14.60 -37.99
C GLY A 350 13.17 -15.69 -38.70
#